data_AF-A0A821DUL6-F1
#
_entry.id   AF-A0A821DUL6-F1
#
_cell.length_a   1.000
_cell.length_b   1.000
_cell.length_c   1.000
_cell.angle_alpha   90.00
_cell.angle_beta   90.00
_cell.angle_gamma   90.00
#
_symmetry.space_group_name_H-M   'P 1'
#
loop_
_entity.id
_entity.type
_entity.pdbx_description
1 polymer ?
#
loop_
_entity_poly.entity_id
_entity_poly.type
_entity_poly.pdbx_seq_one_letter_code
_entity_poly.pdbx_strand_id
1 'polypeptide(L)'
;MLQIADKRTVSRIINSARQAIVKSFVPDNLGFGHVTREDVIGRHTATIARELMCGGDSTDTAIIIIDGTYLYIQKSRNNEFQRKTFNLYKKRFLLKPMMIVTTTGYIVACIGPFMSDFNNNDAAIMKDILLRNTDHILSWLKEHDILVVDRGFRDSIGVMKALGLEAIMPSFLDGRRQFSAEEANESRCITKIRWVVEAANRRLKQFKYFANTIQNSSLVYLESDMSIACALNNHYQPPMTRSKLEDEEIGAQIMQLRQQKNKIQLLLEKNNLIRRFSLWEIINHTEIIDGFPIMTQDGLGDLTFGVFQLKRARSYAEERCSTTNLTSAVAYSVHRCKIIPNLIRIPTQSAHSNRVTYHPTIHFTDQAILGWWCDCFTGARFLGC
;
A
#
# COMPACT_ATOMS: atom_id res chain seq x y z
N MET A 1 8.87 -27.94 -29.30
CA MET A 1 7.91 -28.62 -28.40
C MET A 1 8.61 -29.89 -27.92
N LEU A 2 8.85 -30.05 -26.61
CA LEU A 2 9.56 -31.23 -26.08
C LEU A 2 8.74 -32.49 -26.41
N GLN A 3 9.21 -33.34 -27.33
CA GLN A 3 8.57 -34.61 -27.68
C GLN A 3 8.83 -35.64 -26.57
N ILE A 4 8.14 -35.49 -25.44
CA ILE A 4 8.20 -36.46 -24.35
C ILE A 4 6.96 -37.34 -24.46
N ALA A 5 7.16 -38.62 -24.79
CA ALA A 5 6.10 -39.57 -25.12
C ALA A 5 5.20 -39.95 -23.92
N ASP A 6 5.69 -39.81 -22.69
CA ASP A 6 4.99 -40.26 -21.48
C ASP A 6 4.81 -39.13 -20.45
N LYS A 7 3.55 -38.82 -20.15
CA LYS A 7 3.16 -37.82 -19.13
C LYS A 7 3.66 -38.19 -17.73
N ARG A 8 3.79 -39.48 -17.39
CA ARG A 8 4.30 -39.91 -16.08
C ARG A 8 5.78 -39.56 -15.95
N THR A 9 6.56 -39.78 -17.00
CA THR A 9 7.96 -39.38 -17.07
C THR A 9 8.12 -37.87 -16.90
N VAL A 10 7.33 -37.05 -17.59
CA VAL A 10 7.33 -35.59 -17.39
C VAL A 10 7.03 -35.22 -15.94
N SER A 11 5.97 -35.78 -15.36
CA SER A 11 5.58 -35.51 -13.97
C SER A 11 6.69 -35.87 -12.98
N ARG A 12 7.34 -37.03 -13.16
CA ARG A 12 8.47 -37.49 -12.34
C ARG A 12 9.66 -36.54 -12.43
N ILE A 13 10.01 -36.09 -13.63
CA ILE A 13 11.12 -35.15 -13.85
C ILE A 13 10.82 -33.80 -13.17
N ILE A 14 9.61 -33.25 -13.38
CA ILE A 14 9.21 -31.99 -12.75
C ILE A 14 9.23 -32.11 -11.24
N ASN A 15 8.73 -33.22 -10.67
CA ASN A 15 8.75 -33.44 -9.23
C ASN A 15 10.17 -33.57 -8.68
N SER A 16 11.06 -34.27 -9.39
CA SER A 16 12.47 -34.38 -9.01
C SER A 16 13.17 -33.01 -9.03
N ALA A 17 12.93 -32.19 -10.06
CA ALA A 17 13.45 -30.83 -10.13
C ALA A 17 12.91 -29.96 -8.98
N ARG A 18 11.61 -30.03 -8.69
CA ARG A 18 10.98 -29.32 -7.56
C ARG A 18 11.64 -29.69 -6.24
N GLN A 19 11.80 -30.99 -5.97
CA GLN A 19 12.43 -31.47 -4.73
C GLN A 19 13.87 -31.01 -4.62
N ALA A 20 14.63 -31.03 -5.72
CA ALA A 20 16.00 -30.52 -5.74
C ALA A 20 16.04 -29.03 -5.37
N ILE A 21 15.23 -28.18 -6.03
CA ILE A 21 15.22 -26.73 -5.77
C ILE A 21 14.74 -26.42 -4.34
N VAL A 22 13.68 -27.09 -3.86
CA VAL A 22 13.21 -26.93 -2.47
C VAL A 22 14.28 -27.31 -1.45
N LYS A 23 15.10 -28.33 -1.75
CA LYS A 23 16.15 -28.78 -0.84
C LYS A 23 17.41 -27.92 -0.90
N SER A 24 17.82 -27.46 -2.08
CA SER A 24 19.17 -26.91 -2.31
C SER A 24 19.20 -25.44 -2.73
N PHE A 25 18.05 -24.78 -2.87
CA PHE A 25 18.00 -23.37 -3.31
C PHE A 25 17.04 -22.55 -2.45
N VAL A 26 15.87 -23.08 -2.11
CA VAL A 26 14.90 -22.37 -1.25
C VAL A 26 15.49 -22.00 0.11
N PRO A 27 16.19 -22.89 0.85
CA PRO A 27 16.71 -22.55 2.19
C PRO A 27 17.77 -21.45 2.19
N ASP A 28 18.41 -21.20 1.05
CA ASP A 28 19.42 -20.13 0.90
C ASP A 28 18.79 -18.79 0.46
N ASN A 29 17.51 -18.78 0.10
CA ASN A 29 16.85 -17.62 -0.53
C ASN A 29 15.45 -17.30 0.01
N LEU A 30 14.91 -18.09 0.96
CA LEU A 30 13.59 -17.88 1.58
C LEU A 30 13.49 -18.55 2.95
N GLY A 31 12.68 -17.98 3.85
CA GLY A 31 12.41 -18.46 5.21
C GLY A 31 13.26 -17.73 6.27
N PHE A 32 12.82 -17.64 7.52
CA PHE A 32 13.55 -16.85 8.52
C PHE A 32 15.00 -17.30 8.79
N GLY A 33 15.37 -18.54 8.42
CA GLY A 33 16.73 -19.04 8.55
C GLY A 33 17.73 -18.58 7.49
N HIS A 34 17.28 -18.07 6.33
CA HIS A 34 18.18 -17.72 5.22
C HIS A 34 18.77 -16.31 5.32
N VAL A 35 18.13 -15.43 6.09
CA VAL A 35 18.53 -14.02 6.23
C VAL A 35 18.52 -13.64 7.70
N THR A 36 19.63 -13.07 8.17
CA THR A 36 19.75 -12.64 9.57
C THR A 36 18.92 -11.39 9.84
N ARG A 37 18.57 -11.15 11.11
CA ARG A 37 17.88 -9.93 11.51
C ARG A 37 18.73 -8.69 11.24
N GLU A 38 20.02 -8.81 11.49
CA GLU A 38 21.03 -7.77 11.27
C GLU A 38 21.16 -7.44 9.77
N ASP A 39 21.14 -8.45 8.89
CA ASP A 39 21.13 -8.24 7.44
C ASP A 39 19.86 -7.53 6.97
N VAL A 40 18.69 -7.88 7.53
CA VAL A 40 17.44 -7.20 7.19
C VAL A 40 17.50 -5.72 7.59
N ILE A 41 17.92 -5.43 8.82
CA ILE A 41 18.05 -4.07 9.33
C ILE A 41 19.07 -3.27 8.49
N GLY A 42 20.24 -3.87 8.18
CA GLY A 42 21.32 -3.18 7.49
C GLY A 42 21.11 -3.00 5.99
N ARG A 43 20.52 -3.99 5.30
CA ARG A 43 20.46 -4.03 3.82
C ARG A 43 19.06 -4.01 3.25
N HIS A 44 18.06 -4.46 4.01
CA HIS A 44 16.70 -4.64 3.51
C HIS A 44 15.66 -3.71 4.16
N THR A 45 16.09 -2.81 5.03
CA THR A 45 15.29 -1.71 5.56
C THR A 45 15.62 -0.41 4.81
N ALA A 46 14.67 0.08 4.01
CA ALA A 46 14.78 1.36 3.32
C ALA A 46 14.85 2.53 4.32
N THR A 47 15.70 3.52 4.04
CA THR A 47 15.95 4.68 4.91
C THR A 47 14.66 5.44 5.21
N ILE A 48 13.86 5.73 4.18
CA ILE A 48 12.56 6.39 4.38
C ILE A 48 11.63 5.60 5.32
N ALA A 49 11.72 4.27 5.37
CA ALA A 49 10.90 3.50 6.30
C ALA A 49 11.42 3.60 7.74
N ARG A 50 12.74 3.64 7.93
CA ARG A 50 13.36 3.88 9.24
C ARG A 50 12.97 5.25 9.79
N GLU A 51 13.04 6.29 8.98
CA GLU A 51 12.61 7.64 9.36
C GLU A 51 11.15 7.67 9.80
N LEU A 52 10.25 7.11 8.98
CA LEU A 52 8.82 7.24 9.20
C LEU A 52 8.28 6.36 10.35
N MET A 53 8.93 5.23 10.62
CA MET A 53 8.45 4.24 11.60
C MET A 53 9.21 4.29 12.92
N CYS A 54 10.49 4.63 12.89
CA CYS A 54 11.36 4.63 14.05
C CYS A 54 11.89 6.02 14.43
N GLY A 55 11.56 7.07 13.66
CA GLY A 55 12.08 8.42 13.90
C GLY A 55 13.58 8.57 13.62
N GLY A 56 14.17 7.67 12.82
CA GLY A 56 15.59 7.72 12.43
C GLY A 56 16.58 7.14 13.47
N ASP A 57 16.28 7.28 14.76
CA ASP A 57 17.22 6.98 15.84
C ASP A 57 17.40 5.47 16.13
N SER A 58 16.41 4.63 15.80
CA SER A 58 16.54 3.19 16.06
C SER A 58 17.34 2.47 14.99
N THR A 59 18.52 1.99 15.39
CA THR A 59 19.40 1.17 14.55
C THR A 59 19.21 -0.34 14.75
N ASP A 60 18.44 -0.77 15.76
CA ASP A 60 18.22 -2.19 16.09
C ASP A 60 16.74 -2.57 16.05
N THR A 61 16.01 -2.11 15.04
CA THR A 61 14.60 -2.44 14.82
C THR A 61 14.39 -3.03 13.43
N ALA A 62 13.92 -4.27 13.37
CA ALA A 62 13.46 -4.86 12.13
C ALA A 62 12.06 -4.35 11.79
N ILE A 63 11.84 -4.00 10.52
CA ILE A 63 10.55 -3.57 10.01
C ILE A 63 10.13 -4.56 8.93
N ILE A 64 9.07 -5.33 9.20
CA ILE A 64 8.49 -6.25 8.23
C ILE A 64 7.05 -5.87 7.92
N ILE A 65 6.68 -6.03 6.66
CA ILE A 65 5.36 -5.75 6.12
C ILE A 65 4.71 -7.08 5.78
N ILE A 66 3.49 -7.29 6.28
CA ILE A 66 2.77 -8.54 6.11
C ILE A 66 1.47 -8.26 5.36
N ASP A 67 1.22 -9.05 4.33
CA ASP A 67 -0.03 -8.97 3.57
C ASP A 67 -0.42 -10.34 3.00
N GLY A 68 -1.72 -10.58 2.95
CA GLY A 68 -2.28 -11.75 2.29
C GLY A 68 -2.47 -11.49 0.81
N THR A 69 -2.17 -12.48 -0.03
CA THR A 69 -2.60 -12.43 -1.45
C THR A 69 -3.53 -13.59 -1.76
N TYR A 70 -4.05 -13.61 -2.98
CA TYR A 70 -5.04 -14.58 -3.42
C TYR A 70 -4.54 -15.35 -4.63
N LEU A 71 -4.57 -16.68 -4.54
CA LEU A 71 -4.33 -17.59 -5.64
C LEU A 71 -5.65 -18.25 -6.04
N TYR A 72 -6.12 -17.98 -7.25
CA TYR A 72 -7.38 -18.56 -7.72
C TYR A 72 -7.19 -20.02 -8.08
N ILE A 73 -8.16 -20.85 -7.69
CA ILE A 73 -8.15 -22.29 -7.96
C ILE A 73 -9.43 -22.71 -8.69
N GLN A 74 -9.39 -23.89 -9.32
CA GLN A 74 -10.59 -24.49 -9.89
C GLN A 74 -11.59 -24.88 -8.80
N LYS A 75 -12.88 -24.91 -9.16
CA LYS A 75 -13.89 -25.53 -8.30
C LYS A 75 -13.54 -27.00 -8.07
N SER A 76 -13.47 -27.42 -6.81
CA SER A 76 -13.22 -28.82 -6.46
C SER A 76 -14.49 -29.65 -6.53
N ARG A 77 -14.32 -30.96 -6.79
CA ARG A 77 -15.39 -31.96 -6.63
C ARG A 77 -15.57 -32.40 -5.17
N ASN A 78 -14.59 -32.13 -4.31
CA ASN A 78 -14.72 -32.33 -2.88
C ASN A 78 -15.52 -31.16 -2.30
N ASN A 79 -16.75 -31.45 -1.85
CA ASN A 79 -17.69 -30.45 -1.34
C ASN A 79 -17.16 -29.71 -0.10
N GLU A 80 -16.41 -30.38 0.78
CA GLU A 80 -15.83 -29.74 1.95
C GLU A 80 -14.74 -28.75 1.56
N PHE A 81 -13.80 -29.19 0.73
CA PHE A 81 -12.73 -28.33 0.23
C PHE A 81 -13.30 -27.16 -0.58
N GLN A 82 -14.33 -27.41 -1.39
CA GLN A 82 -15.04 -26.36 -2.12
C GLN A 82 -15.61 -25.30 -1.17
N ARG A 83 -16.26 -25.69 -0.07
CA ARG A 83 -16.78 -24.72 0.92
C ARG A 83 -15.65 -23.94 1.59
N LYS A 84 -14.56 -24.62 1.96
CA LYS A 84 -13.41 -24.01 2.65
C LYS A 84 -12.60 -23.05 1.78
N THR A 85 -12.65 -23.21 0.46
CA THR A 85 -11.89 -22.39 -0.50
C THR A 85 -12.75 -21.36 -1.23
N PHE A 86 -14.06 -21.29 -0.97
CA PHE A 86 -14.89 -20.26 -1.58
C PHE A 86 -14.81 -18.95 -0.80
N ASN A 87 -14.38 -17.87 -1.45
CA ASN A 87 -14.35 -16.55 -0.84
C ASN A 87 -15.57 -15.72 -1.27
N LEU A 88 -16.40 -15.31 -0.31
CA LEU A 88 -17.61 -14.53 -0.56
C LEU A 88 -17.33 -13.16 -1.19
N TYR A 89 -16.27 -12.46 -0.74
CA TYR A 89 -15.92 -11.13 -1.23
C TYR A 89 -15.44 -11.16 -2.68
N LYS A 90 -14.63 -12.16 -3.05
CA LYS A 90 -14.12 -12.33 -4.42
C LYS A 90 -15.07 -13.13 -5.31
N LYS A 91 -16.11 -13.77 -4.74
CA LYS A 91 -17.04 -14.67 -5.44
C LYS A 91 -16.32 -15.74 -6.26
N ARG A 92 -15.19 -16.24 -5.77
CA ARG A 92 -14.31 -17.21 -6.46
C ARG A 92 -13.67 -18.16 -5.47
N PHE A 93 -13.24 -19.32 -5.97
CA PHE A 93 -12.43 -20.26 -5.21
C PHE A 93 -10.98 -19.78 -5.17
N LEU A 94 -10.39 -19.68 -3.99
CA LEU A 94 -9.03 -19.22 -3.80
C LEU A 94 -8.38 -19.82 -2.55
N LEU A 95 -7.05 -19.76 -2.53
CA LEU A 95 -6.22 -19.98 -1.37
C LEU A 95 -5.41 -18.72 -1.07
N LYS A 96 -4.96 -18.59 0.18
CA LYS A 96 -4.29 -17.39 0.68
C LYS A 96 -2.88 -17.68 1.16
N PRO A 97 -1.82 -17.33 0.43
CA PRO A 97 -0.50 -17.21 1.02
C PRO A 97 -0.34 -15.87 1.75
N MET A 98 0.38 -15.92 2.88
CA MET A 98 0.81 -14.73 3.63
C MET A 98 2.24 -14.39 3.27
N MET A 99 2.42 -13.22 2.65
CA MET A 99 3.73 -12.70 2.28
C MET A 99 4.29 -11.88 3.43
N ILE A 100 5.51 -12.18 3.83
CA ILE A 100 6.28 -11.41 4.82
C ILE A 100 7.46 -10.80 4.08
N VAL A 101 7.46 -9.48 3.96
CA VAL A 101 8.45 -8.75 3.17
C VAL A 101 9.11 -7.64 3.97
N THR A 102 10.32 -7.29 3.62
CA THR A 102 11.00 -6.12 4.19
C THR A 102 10.55 -4.83 3.49
N THR A 103 10.99 -3.68 3.99
CA THR A 103 10.63 -2.37 3.40
C THR A 103 11.33 -2.08 2.06
N THR A 104 12.29 -2.92 1.64
CA THR A 104 12.85 -2.92 0.27
C THR A 104 12.12 -3.87 -0.69
N GLY A 105 11.16 -4.65 -0.18
CA GLY A 105 10.42 -5.67 -0.94
C GLY A 105 11.15 -7.02 -1.03
N TYR A 106 12.20 -7.23 -0.25
CA TYR A 106 12.84 -8.55 -0.11
C TYR A 106 11.89 -9.48 0.65
N ILE A 107 11.69 -10.71 0.16
CA ILE A 107 10.70 -11.63 0.73
C ILE A 107 11.37 -12.45 1.82
N VAL A 108 11.04 -12.22 3.09
CA VAL A 108 11.59 -13.02 4.19
C VAL A 108 10.96 -14.41 4.19
N ALA A 109 9.63 -14.48 4.10
CA ALA A 109 8.89 -15.74 4.07
C ALA A 109 7.58 -15.62 3.27
N CYS A 110 7.08 -16.77 2.82
CA CYS A 110 5.77 -16.92 2.20
C CYS A 110 5.07 -18.11 2.87
N ILE A 111 4.20 -17.83 3.84
CA ILE A 111 3.60 -18.86 4.69
C ILE A 111 2.23 -19.26 4.14
N GLY A 112 1.93 -20.56 4.20
CA GLY A 112 0.67 -21.16 3.76
C GLY A 112 0.86 -22.05 2.54
N PRO A 113 -0.19 -22.27 1.72
CA PRO A 113 -1.35 -21.41 1.57
C PRO A 113 -2.50 -21.81 2.51
N PHE A 114 -3.20 -20.82 3.06
CA PHE A 114 -4.36 -20.99 3.93
C PHE A 114 -5.67 -21.08 3.14
N MET A 115 -6.68 -21.69 3.75
CA MET A 115 -8.05 -21.70 3.22
C MET A 115 -8.64 -20.29 3.21
N SER A 116 -9.75 -20.08 2.49
CA SER A 116 -10.36 -18.75 2.33
C SER A 116 -11.72 -18.61 3.00
N ASP A 117 -12.05 -19.53 3.90
CA ASP A 117 -13.30 -19.53 4.65
C ASP A 117 -13.33 -18.44 5.74
N PHE A 118 -14.47 -18.34 6.41
CA PHE A 118 -14.70 -17.32 7.45
C PHE A 118 -13.72 -17.44 8.64
N ASN A 119 -13.21 -18.64 8.91
CA ASN A 119 -12.26 -18.88 9.99
C ASN A 119 -10.83 -18.44 9.64
N ASN A 120 -10.54 -18.23 8.34
CA ASN A 120 -9.23 -17.87 7.82
C ASN A 120 -9.25 -16.46 7.20
N ASN A 121 -9.74 -15.48 7.98
CA ASN A 121 -9.48 -14.07 7.68
C ASN A 121 -8.02 -13.72 8.01
N ASP A 122 -7.55 -12.56 7.55
CA ASP A 122 -6.12 -12.23 7.59
C ASP A 122 -5.62 -12.08 9.04
N ALA A 123 -6.43 -11.51 9.94
CA ALA A 123 -6.15 -11.48 11.38
C ALA A 123 -6.08 -12.87 12.02
N ALA A 124 -6.99 -13.79 11.68
CA ALA A 124 -7.03 -15.14 12.22
C ALA A 124 -5.80 -15.96 11.79
N ILE A 125 -5.44 -15.87 10.50
CA ILE A 125 -4.22 -16.48 9.97
C ILE A 125 -2.99 -15.91 10.69
N MET A 126 -2.91 -14.59 10.87
CA MET A 126 -1.77 -13.96 11.53
C MET A 126 -1.61 -14.38 12.98
N LYS A 127 -2.73 -14.51 13.72
CA LYS A 127 -2.72 -15.08 15.07
C LYS A 127 -2.18 -16.50 15.07
N ASP A 128 -2.62 -17.35 14.14
CA ASP A 128 -2.15 -18.73 14.04
C ASP A 128 -0.64 -18.79 13.79
N ILE A 129 -0.15 -18.01 12.83
CA ILE A 129 1.28 -17.89 12.50
C ILE A 129 2.12 -17.53 13.73
N LEU A 130 1.72 -16.48 14.47
CA LEU A 130 2.48 -16.02 15.63
C LEU A 130 2.38 -17.00 16.80
N LEU A 131 1.17 -17.44 17.16
CA LEU A 131 0.95 -18.28 18.33
C LEU A 131 1.57 -19.68 18.18
N ARG A 132 1.64 -20.20 16.95
CA ARG A 132 2.33 -21.46 16.66
C ARG A 132 3.82 -21.28 16.37
N ASN A 133 4.32 -20.04 16.34
CA ASN A 133 5.67 -19.72 15.91
C ASN A 133 6.02 -20.37 14.56
N THR A 134 5.10 -20.29 13.58
CA THR A 134 5.29 -20.88 12.25
C THR A 134 6.54 -20.32 11.59
N ASP A 135 7.31 -21.19 10.93
CA ASP A 135 8.63 -20.88 10.34
C ASP A 135 9.62 -20.22 11.31
N HIS A 136 9.43 -20.38 12.62
CA HIS A 136 10.26 -19.79 13.68
C HIS A 136 10.31 -18.25 13.65
N ILE A 137 9.22 -17.60 13.19
CA ILE A 137 9.11 -16.14 13.10
C ILE A 137 9.44 -15.41 14.41
N LEU A 138 8.99 -15.91 15.55
CA LEU A 138 9.25 -15.32 16.88
C LEU A 138 10.66 -15.64 17.41
N SER A 139 11.37 -16.58 16.79
CA SER A 139 12.79 -16.79 17.07
C SER A 139 13.67 -15.77 16.33
N TRP A 140 13.12 -15.15 15.28
CA TRP A 140 13.78 -14.13 14.48
C TRP A 140 13.44 -12.72 14.94
N LEU A 141 12.17 -12.44 15.23
CA LEU A 141 11.71 -11.14 15.74
C LEU A 141 12.12 -10.94 17.21
N LYS A 142 12.37 -9.68 17.58
CA LYS A 142 12.63 -9.24 18.96
C LYS A 142 11.54 -8.29 19.44
N GLU A 143 11.48 -8.07 20.75
CA GLU A 143 10.66 -7.01 21.34
C GLU A 143 10.95 -5.68 20.65
N HIS A 144 9.90 -4.88 20.44
CA HIS A 144 9.88 -3.60 19.74
C HIS A 144 10.14 -3.65 18.22
N ASP A 145 10.29 -4.84 17.61
CA ASP A 145 10.25 -4.95 16.14
C ASP A 145 8.87 -4.56 15.59
N ILE A 146 8.86 -3.98 14.39
CA ILE A 146 7.67 -3.36 13.81
C ILE A 146 7.04 -4.27 12.74
N LEU A 147 5.78 -4.61 12.95
CA LEU A 147 4.89 -5.25 11.99
C LEU A 147 3.98 -4.22 11.33
N VAL A 148 4.17 -4.03 10.04
CA VAL A 148 3.32 -3.16 9.21
C VAL A 148 2.26 -4.01 8.53
N VAL A 149 1.00 -3.77 8.87
CA VAL A 149 -0.12 -4.57 8.37
C VAL A 149 -1.23 -3.71 7.80
N ASP A 150 -2.09 -4.33 7.00
CA ASP A 150 -3.30 -3.68 6.51
C ASP A 150 -4.42 -3.68 7.57
N ARG A 151 -5.54 -3.04 7.25
CA ARG A 151 -6.69 -2.93 8.17
C ARG A 151 -7.40 -4.27 8.43
N GLY A 152 -7.24 -5.27 7.56
CA GLY A 152 -7.77 -6.62 7.73
C GLY A 152 -7.15 -7.39 8.89
N PHE A 153 -5.99 -6.93 9.39
CA PHE A 153 -5.30 -7.52 10.54
C PHE A 153 -5.71 -6.93 11.90
N ARG A 154 -6.69 -6.00 11.94
CA ARG A 154 -7.13 -5.28 13.16
C ARG A 154 -7.25 -6.19 14.39
N ASP A 155 -7.92 -7.33 14.24
CA ASP A 155 -8.22 -8.20 15.37
C ASP A 155 -7.00 -8.99 15.88
N SER A 156 -5.86 -8.94 15.16
CA SER A 156 -4.58 -9.56 15.54
C SER A 156 -3.60 -8.60 16.21
N ILE A 157 -3.85 -7.28 16.15
CA ILE A 157 -2.96 -6.25 16.74
C ILE A 157 -2.73 -6.50 18.23
N GLY A 158 -3.76 -6.88 18.99
CA GLY A 158 -3.63 -7.17 20.42
C GLY A 158 -2.67 -8.33 20.72
N VAL A 159 -2.64 -9.35 19.85
CA VAL A 159 -1.73 -10.50 20.00
C VAL A 159 -0.29 -10.09 19.68
N MET A 160 -0.07 -9.28 18.64
CA MET A 160 1.26 -8.76 18.30
C MET A 160 1.86 -7.97 19.47
N LYS A 161 1.07 -7.05 20.05
CA LYS A 161 1.48 -6.24 21.20
C LYS A 161 1.75 -7.07 22.45
N ALA A 162 0.94 -8.11 22.69
CA ALA A 162 1.16 -9.03 23.81
C ALA A 162 2.46 -9.85 23.68
N LEU A 163 2.98 -9.99 22.46
CA LEU A 163 4.27 -10.62 22.17
C LEU A 163 5.43 -9.61 22.16
N GLY A 164 5.20 -8.37 22.61
CA GLY A 164 6.21 -7.32 22.66
C GLY A 164 6.49 -6.66 21.30
N LEU A 165 5.72 -6.95 20.25
CA LEU A 165 5.90 -6.38 18.92
C LEU A 165 5.10 -5.09 18.75
N GLU A 166 5.67 -4.14 18.02
CA GLU A 166 4.93 -2.95 17.58
C GLU A 166 4.14 -3.27 16.32
N ALA A 167 2.83 -3.01 16.34
CA ALA A 167 1.95 -3.33 15.23
C ALA A 167 1.25 -2.08 14.73
N ILE A 168 1.53 -1.71 13.48
CA ILE A 168 1.04 -0.48 12.87
C ILE A 168 0.14 -0.78 11.67
N MET A 169 -0.95 -0.04 11.55
CA MET A 169 -1.90 -0.14 10.45
C MET A 169 -2.59 1.21 10.21
N PRO A 170 -3.13 1.47 8.99
CA PRO A 170 -3.89 2.69 8.74
C PRO A 170 -5.12 2.82 9.64
N SER A 171 -5.48 4.05 10.01
CA SER A 171 -6.59 4.36 10.92
C SER A 171 -7.97 3.99 10.35
N PHE A 172 -8.97 3.83 11.23
CA PHE A 172 -10.37 3.64 10.89
C PHE A 172 -11.17 4.92 11.10
N LEU A 173 -12.19 5.15 10.25
CA LEU A 173 -13.05 6.32 10.39
C LEU A 173 -13.95 6.23 11.63
N ASP A 174 -14.25 5.02 12.11
CA ASP A 174 -15.08 4.76 13.30
C ASP A 174 -16.39 5.57 13.30
N GLY A 175 -17.08 5.58 12.17
CA GLY A 175 -18.35 6.29 11.97
C GLY A 175 -18.24 7.78 11.63
N ARG A 176 -17.03 8.36 11.66
CA ARG A 176 -16.78 9.76 11.24
C ARG A 176 -16.74 9.88 9.72
N ARG A 177 -17.01 11.10 9.22
CA ARG A 177 -16.94 11.41 7.77
C ARG A 177 -15.52 11.61 7.27
N GLN A 178 -14.61 12.04 8.13
CA GLN A 178 -13.24 12.40 7.80
C GLN A 178 -12.30 12.03 8.95
N PHE A 179 -11.07 11.64 8.61
CA PHE A 179 -9.96 11.48 9.54
C PHE A 179 -9.50 12.84 10.09
N SER A 180 -8.91 12.85 11.29
CA SER A 180 -8.12 14.00 11.72
C SER A 180 -6.89 14.16 10.82
N ALA A 181 -6.27 15.33 10.82
CA ALA A 181 -5.01 15.55 10.09
C ALA A 181 -3.93 14.55 10.53
N GLU A 182 -3.83 14.30 11.84
CA GLU A 182 -2.89 13.36 12.44
C GLU A 182 -3.10 11.92 11.94
N GLU A 183 -4.33 11.41 12.03
CA GLU A 183 -4.68 10.05 11.59
C GLU A 183 -4.47 9.87 10.08
N ALA A 184 -4.82 10.89 9.29
CA ALA A 184 -4.66 10.86 7.85
C ALA A 184 -3.18 10.90 7.45
N ASN A 185 -2.36 11.69 8.16
CA ASN A 185 -0.91 11.75 7.96
C ASN A 185 -0.23 10.43 8.38
N GLU A 186 -0.56 9.89 9.55
CA GLU A 186 -0.02 8.60 10.03
C GLU A 186 -0.37 7.46 9.08
N SER A 187 -1.64 7.36 8.67
CA SER A 187 -2.09 6.41 7.65
C SER A 187 -1.32 6.58 6.34
N ARG A 188 -0.95 7.82 5.97
CA ARG A 188 -0.16 8.09 4.78
C ARG A 188 1.29 7.62 4.93
N CYS A 189 1.92 7.79 6.08
CA CYS A 189 3.26 7.25 6.36
C CYS A 189 3.26 5.73 6.23
N ILE A 190 2.29 5.05 6.83
CA ILE A 190 2.14 3.59 6.76
C ILE A 190 1.96 3.13 5.30
N THR A 191 1.07 3.79 4.55
CA THR A 191 0.85 3.43 3.13
C THR A 191 2.06 3.76 2.23
N LYS A 192 2.90 4.73 2.59
CA LYS A 192 4.15 5.08 1.86
C LYS A 192 5.18 3.96 1.89
N ILE A 193 5.16 3.12 2.92
CA ILE A 193 6.08 1.98 3.03
C ILE A 193 5.39 0.66 2.62
N ARG A 194 4.09 0.51 2.88
CA ARG A 194 3.36 -0.75 2.66
C ARG A 194 3.31 -1.18 1.19
N TRP A 195 3.36 -0.25 0.22
CA TRP A 195 3.21 -0.58 -1.21
C TRP A 195 4.17 -1.67 -1.72
N VAL A 196 5.34 -1.84 -1.08
CA VAL A 196 6.33 -2.86 -1.50
C VAL A 196 5.79 -4.28 -1.37
N VAL A 197 4.89 -4.56 -0.41
CA VAL A 197 4.25 -5.89 -0.30
C VAL A 197 3.27 -6.13 -1.45
N GLU A 198 2.56 -5.09 -1.90
CA GLU A 198 1.70 -5.18 -3.08
C GLU A 198 2.52 -5.43 -4.36
N ALA A 199 3.72 -4.83 -4.44
CA ALA A 199 4.65 -5.09 -5.52
C ALA A 199 5.21 -6.53 -5.45
N ALA A 200 5.51 -7.06 -4.25
CA ALA A 200 5.96 -8.44 -4.07
C ALA A 200 4.87 -9.44 -4.46
N ASN A 201 3.63 -9.18 -4.02
CA ASN A 201 2.43 -9.90 -4.44
C ASN A 201 2.28 -9.90 -5.97
N ARG A 202 2.60 -8.78 -6.63
CA ARG A 202 2.60 -8.69 -8.10
C ARG A 202 3.72 -9.52 -8.74
N ARG A 203 4.94 -9.52 -8.19
CA ARG A 203 6.05 -10.35 -8.69
C ARG A 203 5.73 -11.84 -8.62
N LEU A 204 5.15 -12.31 -7.52
CA LEU A 204 4.65 -13.69 -7.45
C LEU A 204 3.67 -13.98 -8.60
N LYS A 205 2.77 -13.03 -8.89
CA LYS A 205 1.79 -13.14 -9.98
C LYS A 205 2.32 -12.83 -11.38
N GLN A 206 3.62 -12.57 -11.56
CA GLN A 206 4.23 -12.54 -12.90
C GLN A 206 4.44 -13.95 -13.44
N PHE A 207 4.60 -14.94 -12.56
CA PHE A 207 4.56 -16.34 -12.95
C PHE A 207 3.13 -16.70 -13.36
N LYS A 208 2.94 -17.05 -14.64
CA LYS A 208 1.62 -17.35 -15.22
C LYS A 208 0.84 -18.42 -14.44
N TYR A 209 1.53 -19.30 -13.73
CA TYR A 209 0.91 -20.30 -12.86
C TYR A 209 0.07 -19.64 -11.75
N PHE A 210 0.62 -18.66 -11.02
CA PHE A 210 -0.08 -17.94 -9.94
C PHE A 210 -1.03 -16.84 -10.42
N ALA A 211 -0.81 -16.33 -11.64
CA ALA A 211 -1.68 -15.33 -12.26
C ALA A 211 -3.04 -15.91 -12.70
N ASN A 212 -3.06 -17.20 -13.04
CA ASN A 212 -4.21 -17.89 -13.61
C ASN A 212 -4.94 -18.74 -12.57
N THR A 213 -6.06 -19.32 -12.98
CA THR A 213 -6.79 -20.30 -12.17
C THR A 213 -6.00 -21.61 -12.11
N ILE A 214 -5.46 -21.94 -10.94
CA ILE A 214 -4.64 -23.12 -10.68
C ILE A 214 -5.50 -24.39 -10.72
N GLN A 215 -4.97 -25.44 -11.32
CA GLN A 215 -5.65 -26.73 -11.43
C GLN A 215 -5.62 -27.50 -10.11
N ASN A 216 -6.73 -28.15 -9.76
CA ASN A 216 -6.83 -28.92 -8.50
C ASN A 216 -5.75 -30.00 -8.38
N SER A 217 -5.36 -30.62 -9.49
CA SER A 217 -4.31 -31.65 -9.55
C SER A 217 -2.92 -31.14 -9.17
N SER A 218 -2.67 -29.84 -9.26
CA SER A 218 -1.36 -29.23 -8.94
C SER A 218 -1.29 -28.67 -7.52
N LEU A 219 -2.40 -28.65 -6.78
CA LEU A 219 -2.46 -28.04 -5.45
C LEU A 219 -1.56 -28.73 -4.42
N VAL A 220 -1.29 -30.02 -4.60
CA VAL A 220 -0.36 -30.78 -3.75
C VAL A 220 1.08 -30.26 -3.80
N TYR A 221 1.42 -29.48 -4.83
CA TYR A 221 2.74 -28.87 -5.00
C TYR A 221 2.74 -27.37 -4.72
N LEU A 222 1.59 -26.78 -4.39
CA LEU A 222 1.41 -25.33 -4.40
C LEU A 222 2.35 -24.61 -3.44
N GLU A 223 2.50 -25.14 -2.23
CA GLU A 223 3.43 -24.60 -1.23
C GLU A 223 4.87 -24.60 -1.75
N SER A 224 5.35 -25.73 -2.25
CA SER A 224 6.68 -25.83 -2.85
C SER A 224 6.86 -24.89 -4.04
N ASP A 225 5.86 -24.80 -4.93
CA ASP A 225 5.92 -23.93 -6.11
C ASP A 225 5.97 -22.45 -5.70
N MET A 226 5.22 -22.03 -4.66
CA MET A 226 5.27 -20.67 -4.11
C MET A 226 6.65 -20.37 -3.51
N SER A 227 7.18 -21.28 -2.69
CA SER A 227 8.50 -21.10 -2.08
C SER A 227 9.61 -20.99 -3.13
N ILE A 228 9.56 -21.81 -4.18
CA ILE A 228 10.47 -21.71 -5.33
C ILE A 228 10.35 -20.34 -6.00
N ALA A 229 9.13 -19.88 -6.29
CA ALA A 229 8.94 -18.60 -6.99
C ALA A 229 9.39 -17.39 -6.15
N CYS A 230 9.14 -17.41 -4.84
CA CYS A 230 9.62 -16.39 -3.91
C CYS A 230 11.16 -16.40 -3.81
N ALA A 231 11.78 -17.57 -3.69
CA ALA A 231 13.23 -17.73 -3.71
C ALA A 231 13.87 -17.21 -5.01
N LEU A 232 13.27 -17.55 -6.17
CA LEU A 232 13.72 -17.04 -7.48
C LEU A 232 13.59 -15.52 -7.57
N ASN A 233 12.52 -14.94 -7.02
CA ASN A 233 12.35 -13.49 -6.98
C ASN A 233 13.44 -12.84 -6.12
N ASN A 234 13.75 -13.36 -4.95
CA ASN A 234 14.81 -12.81 -4.10
C ASN A 234 16.19 -12.89 -4.76
N HIS A 235 16.50 -14.01 -5.40
CA HIS A 235 17.82 -14.24 -5.96
C HIS A 235 18.07 -13.44 -7.25
N TYR A 236 17.07 -13.40 -8.15
CA TYR A 236 17.28 -12.88 -9.51
C TYR A 236 16.64 -11.51 -9.77
N GLN A 237 15.72 -11.03 -8.91
CA GLN A 237 15.09 -9.73 -9.12
C GLN A 237 15.76 -8.65 -8.28
N PRO A 238 15.91 -7.41 -8.81
CA PRO A 238 16.42 -6.31 -8.02
C PRO A 238 15.44 -5.94 -6.89
N PRO A 239 15.89 -5.24 -5.82
CA PRO A 239 14.99 -4.66 -4.82
C PRO A 239 13.89 -3.79 -5.44
N MET A 240 12.72 -3.70 -4.79
CA MET A 240 11.60 -2.86 -5.28
C MET A 240 11.89 -1.38 -5.10
N THR A 241 12.62 -1.06 -4.03
CA THR A 241 13.06 0.28 -3.69
C THR A 241 14.45 0.20 -3.10
N ARG A 242 15.20 1.29 -3.23
CA ARG A 242 16.52 1.48 -2.63
C ARG A 242 16.50 2.79 -1.88
N SER A 243 17.24 2.84 -0.78
CA SER A 243 17.48 4.09 -0.07
C SER A 243 18.13 5.09 -1.01
N LYS A 244 17.67 6.33 -0.94
CA LYS A 244 18.28 7.49 -1.62
C LYS A 244 18.93 8.41 -0.60
N LEU A 245 19.87 9.25 -1.05
CA LEU A 245 20.53 10.26 -0.23
C LEU A 245 19.53 11.25 0.39
N GLU A 246 18.47 11.59 -0.36
CA GLU A 246 17.40 12.50 0.05
C GLU A 246 16.39 11.89 1.04
N ASP A 247 16.41 10.57 1.27
CA ASP A 247 15.36 9.90 2.06
C ASP A 247 15.34 10.34 3.53
N GLU A 248 16.49 10.66 4.12
CA GLU A 248 16.61 11.13 5.51
C GLU A 248 15.96 12.51 5.65
N GLU A 249 16.33 13.45 4.78
CA GLU A 249 15.76 14.80 4.77
C GLU A 249 14.25 14.76 4.50
N ILE A 250 13.82 14.00 3.50
CA ILE A 250 12.39 13.82 3.18
C ILE A 250 11.66 13.18 4.38
N GLY A 251 12.25 12.18 5.02
CA GLY A 251 11.68 11.52 6.19
C GLY A 251 11.47 12.49 7.36
N ALA A 252 12.50 13.28 7.68
CA ALA A 252 12.44 14.31 8.72
C ALA A 252 11.37 15.37 8.43
N GLN A 253 11.30 15.87 7.18
CA GLN A 253 10.26 16.81 6.75
C GLN A 253 8.85 16.22 6.91
N ILE A 254 8.66 14.97 6.48
CA ILE A 254 7.38 14.27 6.63
C ILE A 254 7.00 14.14 8.11
N MET A 255 7.95 13.78 8.98
CA MET A 255 7.71 13.63 10.41
C MET A 255 7.36 14.96 11.08
N GLN A 256 7.97 16.07 10.67
CA GLN A 256 7.61 17.41 11.14
C GLN A 256 6.19 17.81 10.69
N LEU A 257 5.81 17.50 9.45
CA LEU A 257 4.47 17.80 8.92
C LEU A 257 3.38 16.91 9.55
N ARG A 258 3.71 15.66 9.89
CA ARG A 258 2.79 14.68 10.48
C ARG A 258 2.09 15.23 11.73
N GLN A 259 2.82 15.97 12.56
CA GLN A 259 2.36 16.49 13.85
C GLN A 259 1.54 17.79 13.75
N GLN A 260 1.41 18.37 12.54
CA GLN A 260 0.73 19.66 12.38
C GLN A 260 -0.79 19.51 12.22
N LYS A 261 -1.54 20.50 12.70
CA LYS A 261 -2.98 20.64 12.41
C LYS A 261 -3.19 21.38 11.10
N ASN A 262 -4.16 20.94 10.28
CA ASN A 262 -4.48 21.58 9.00
C ASN A 262 -4.98 23.02 9.19
N LYS A 263 -4.09 23.98 8.94
CA LYS A 263 -4.37 25.41 9.08
C LYS A 263 -5.48 25.87 8.15
N ILE A 264 -5.57 25.29 6.95
CA ILE A 264 -6.64 25.60 5.99
C ILE A 264 -7.98 25.08 6.50
N GLN A 265 -8.02 23.86 7.05
CA GLN A 265 -9.22 23.34 7.69
C GLN A 265 -9.71 24.27 8.80
N LEU A 266 -8.82 24.65 9.72
CA LEU A 266 -9.15 25.56 10.84
C LEU A 266 -9.65 26.92 10.34
N LEU A 267 -9.02 27.46 9.28
CA LEU A 267 -9.43 28.71 8.64
C LEU A 267 -10.84 28.60 8.06
N LEU A 268 -11.15 27.49 7.37
CA LEU A 268 -12.46 27.26 6.77
C LEU A 268 -13.56 27.05 7.81
N GLU A 269 -13.26 26.33 8.90
CA GLU A 269 -14.18 26.10 10.02
C GLU A 269 -14.47 27.41 10.77
N LYS A 270 -13.43 28.18 11.14
CA LYS A 270 -13.57 29.47 11.84
C LYS A 270 -14.46 30.46 11.09
N ASN A 271 -14.38 30.47 9.76
CA ASN A 271 -15.14 31.39 8.90
C ASN A 271 -16.43 30.75 8.32
N ASN A 272 -16.81 29.55 8.76
CA ASN A 272 -17.97 28.79 8.25
C ASN A 272 -17.98 28.56 6.74
N LEU A 273 -16.80 28.59 6.10
CA LEU A 273 -16.63 28.52 4.64
C LEU A 273 -16.87 27.12 4.08
N ILE A 274 -16.83 26.07 4.92
CA ILE A 274 -17.15 24.70 4.48
C ILE A 274 -18.63 24.59 4.05
N ARG A 275 -19.54 25.19 4.84
CA ARG A 275 -21.00 25.06 4.64
C ARG A 275 -21.62 26.25 3.90
N ARG A 276 -21.03 27.45 4.02
CA ARG A 276 -21.63 28.68 3.49
C ARG A 276 -21.21 28.94 2.04
N PHE A 277 -21.87 28.28 1.11
CA PHE A 277 -21.61 28.40 -0.34
C PHE A 277 -21.81 29.82 -0.89
N SER A 278 -22.62 30.67 -0.26
CA SER A 278 -22.83 32.06 -0.70
C SER A 278 -21.59 32.98 -0.58
N LEU A 279 -20.60 32.58 0.22
CA LEU A 279 -19.31 33.27 0.35
C LEU A 279 -18.30 32.86 -0.74
N TRP A 280 -18.72 31.99 -1.65
CA TRP A 280 -17.96 31.56 -2.80
C TRP A 280 -18.58 32.17 -4.06
N GLU A 281 -17.76 32.77 -4.90
CA GLU A 281 -18.17 33.23 -6.23
C GLU A 281 -17.52 32.36 -7.29
N ILE A 282 -18.31 32.02 -8.30
CA ILE A 282 -17.81 31.27 -9.46
C ILE A 282 -17.09 32.28 -10.35
N ILE A 283 -15.85 31.98 -10.69
CA ILE A 283 -15.01 32.80 -11.57
C ILE A 283 -14.56 31.99 -12.77
N ASN A 284 -14.22 32.69 -13.86
CA ASN A 284 -13.54 32.04 -14.98
C ASN A 284 -12.12 31.63 -14.56
N HIS A 285 -11.64 30.48 -15.01
CA HIS A 285 -10.29 30.01 -14.72
C HIS A 285 -9.21 31.00 -15.21
N THR A 286 -9.51 31.80 -16.25
CA THR A 286 -8.60 32.84 -16.74
C THR A 286 -8.34 33.94 -15.71
N GLU A 287 -9.27 34.20 -14.78
CA GLU A 287 -9.11 35.21 -13.71
C GLU A 287 -8.15 34.77 -12.60
N ILE A 288 -7.73 33.50 -12.60
CA ILE A 288 -6.82 32.92 -11.59
C ILE A 288 -5.37 32.95 -12.05
N ILE A 289 -5.15 32.98 -13.37
CA ILE A 289 -3.84 32.79 -14.01
C ILE A 289 -2.84 33.87 -13.56
N ASP A 290 -3.30 35.08 -13.27
CA ASP A 290 -2.41 36.21 -12.91
C ASP A 290 -1.87 36.14 -11.47
N GLY A 291 -2.33 35.21 -10.63
CA GLY A 291 -1.90 35.11 -9.23
C GLY A 291 -1.67 33.70 -8.69
N PHE A 292 -1.96 32.65 -9.45
CA PHE A 292 -1.74 31.27 -9.02
C PHE A 292 -0.32 30.81 -9.38
N PRO A 293 0.42 30.20 -8.44
CA PRO A 293 1.85 29.97 -8.61
C PRO A 293 2.12 28.90 -9.67
N ILE A 294 3.10 29.18 -10.54
CA ILE A 294 3.63 28.20 -11.48
C ILE A 294 4.76 27.45 -10.78
N MET A 295 4.54 26.17 -10.48
CA MET A 295 5.51 25.32 -9.79
C MET A 295 6.29 24.45 -10.78
N THR A 296 7.58 24.23 -10.49
CA THR A 296 8.39 23.25 -11.21
C THR A 296 7.93 21.83 -10.88
N GLN A 297 8.36 20.85 -11.68
CA GLN A 297 8.08 19.45 -11.40
C GLN A 297 8.67 19.00 -10.05
N ASP A 298 9.84 19.52 -9.69
CA ASP A 298 10.49 19.25 -8.41
C ASP A 298 9.69 19.84 -7.25
N GLY A 299 9.26 21.11 -7.37
CA GLY A 299 8.41 21.74 -6.35
C GLY A 299 7.06 21.05 -6.17
N LEU A 300 6.49 20.48 -7.24
CA LEU A 300 5.31 19.62 -7.15
C LEU A 300 5.63 18.27 -6.48
N GLY A 301 6.82 17.72 -6.71
CA GLY A 301 7.31 16.51 -6.05
C GLY A 301 7.48 16.69 -4.54
N ASP A 302 8.01 17.83 -4.12
CA ASP A 302 8.15 18.21 -2.71
C ASP A 302 6.78 18.35 -2.03
N LEU A 303 5.80 18.93 -2.74
CA LEU A 303 4.44 19.09 -2.25
C LEU A 303 3.73 17.73 -2.05
N THR A 304 3.91 16.79 -2.98
CA THR A 304 3.17 15.51 -2.98
C THR A 304 3.91 14.38 -2.28
N PHE A 305 5.22 14.53 -2.03
CA PHE A 305 6.13 13.49 -1.56
C PHE A 305 5.99 12.18 -2.37
N GLY A 306 5.78 12.31 -3.69
CA GLY A 306 5.60 11.18 -4.59
C GLY A 306 5.01 11.51 -5.97
N VAL A 307 5.27 10.61 -6.93
CA VAL A 307 4.88 10.81 -8.34
C VAL A 307 3.47 10.32 -8.69
N PHE A 308 2.83 9.55 -7.81
CA PHE A 308 1.52 8.93 -8.10
C PHE A 308 0.43 9.99 -8.30
N GLN A 309 0.44 11.01 -7.44
CA GLN A 309 -0.48 12.14 -7.48
C GLN A 309 -0.35 12.92 -8.79
N LEU A 310 0.88 13.18 -9.20
CA LEU A 310 1.21 13.90 -10.44
C LEU A 310 0.70 13.14 -11.67
N LYS A 311 0.85 11.80 -11.67
CA LYS A 311 0.29 10.95 -12.74
C LYS A 311 -1.23 11.01 -12.82
N ARG A 312 -1.93 11.20 -11.69
CA ARG A 312 -3.40 11.30 -11.65
C ARG A 312 -3.93 12.70 -11.99
N ALA A 313 -3.12 13.74 -11.85
CA ALA A 313 -3.54 15.12 -12.11
C ALA A 313 -4.10 15.29 -13.53
N ARG A 314 -3.48 14.63 -14.53
CA ARG A 314 -3.95 14.63 -15.92
C ARG A 314 -5.37 14.10 -16.06
N SER A 315 -5.70 12.95 -15.45
CA SER A 315 -7.06 12.39 -15.54
C SER A 315 -8.12 13.33 -14.94
N TYR A 316 -7.80 14.01 -13.84
CA TYR A 316 -8.71 15.02 -13.26
C TYR A 316 -8.87 16.28 -14.11
N ALA A 317 -7.85 16.62 -14.93
CA ALA A 317 -7.92 17.71 -15.89
C ALA A 317 -8.75 17.31 -17.12
N GLU A 318 -8.54 16.10 -17.64
CA GLU A 318 -9.27 15.55 -18.79
C GLU A 318 -10.77 15.38 -18.50
N GLU A 319 -11.18 15.02 -17.28
CA GLU A 319 -12.62 14.99 -16.92
C GLU A 319 -13.32 16.36 -17.04
N ARG A 320 -12.54 17.45 -17.05
CA ARG A 320 -13.04 18.84 -17.14
C ARG A 320 -12.75 19.52 -18.46
N CYS A 321 -12.08 18.83 -19.37
CA CYS A 321 -11.86 19.26 -20.74
C CYS A 321 -12.68 18.35 -21.65
N SER A 322 -13.38 18.89 -22.65
CA SER A 322 -14.15 18.05 -23.58
C SER A 322 -13.28 17.15 -24.47
N THR A 323 -11.94 17.15 -24.32
CA THR A 323 -11.00 16.37 -25.11
C THR A 323 -9.80 15.87 -24.30
N THR A 324 -9.22 14.75 -24.75
CA THR A 324 -8.05 14.06 -24.19
C THR A 324 -6.71 14.81 -24.33
N ASN A 325 -6.69 15.93 -25.04
CA ASN A 325 -5.48 16.71 -25.33
C ASN A 325 -5.46 18.10 -24.69
N LEU A 326 -6.47 18.47 -23.88
CA LEU A 326 -6.58 19.78 -23.20
C LEU A 326 -6.59 20.99 -24.19
N THR A 327 -6.94 20.77 -25.47
CA THR A 327 -6.79 21.78 -26.55
C THR A 327 -8.05 22.61 -26.83
N SER A 328 -9.14 22.40 -26.10
CA SER A 328 -10.41 23.12 -26.30
C SER A 328 -11.01 23.58 -24.97
N ALA A 329 -11.99 24.50 -25.04
CA ALA A 329 -12.57 25.25 -23.92
C ALA A 329 -12.66 24.43 -22.63
N VAL A 330 -11.90 24.87 -21.62
CA VAL A 330 -11.79 24.19 -20.35
C VAL A 330 -12.93 24.62 -19.43
N ALA A 331 -13.75 23.68 -18.98
CA ALA A 331 -14.86 23.94 -18.08
C ALA A 331 -14.43 23.77 -16.62
N TYR A 332 -13.40 24.52 -16.19
CA TYR A 332 -13.08 24.61 -14.76
C TYR A 332 -14.09 25.55 -14.09
N SER A 333 -15.03 24.98 -13.33
CA SER A 333 -15.77 25.75 -12.33
C SER A 333 -14.84 25.99 -11.14
N VAL A 334 -14.26 27.18 -11.04
CA VAL A 334 -13.44 27.56 -9.88
C VAL A 334 -14.18 28.56 -9.04
N HIS A 335 -14.16 28.35 -7.73
CA HIS A 335 -14.85 29.16 -6.77
C HIS A 335 -13.82 29.99 -5.98
N ARG A 336 -13.89 31.31 -6.05
CA ARG A 336 -13.06 32.22 -5.24
C ARG A 336 -13.78 32.56 -3.95
N CYS A 337 -13.04 32.66 -2.84
CA CYS A 337 -13.59 33.14 -1.59
C CYS A 337 -13.75 34.67 -1.61
N LYS A 338 -14.93 35.18 -1.23
CA LYS A 338 -15.22 36.62 -1.21
C LYS A 338 -14.57 37.37 -0.05
N ILE A 339 -14.19 36.67 1.01
CA ILE A 339 -13.74 37.26 2.28
C ILE A 339 -12.28 36.95 2.63
N ILE A 340 -11.65 36.00 1.93
CA ILE A 340 -10.25 35.64 2.13
C ILE A 340 -9.56 35.69 0.76
N PRO A 341 -8.54 36.55 0.57
CA PRO A 341 -7.83 36.64 -0.69
C PRO A 341 -7.07 35.35 -1.00
N ASN A 342 -6.86 35.07 -2.29
CA ASN A 342 -6.10 33.92 -2.79
C ASN A 342 -6.52 32.56 -2.22
N LEU A 343 -7.80 32.43 -1.86
CA LEU A 343 -8.42 31.19 -1.41
C LEU A 343 -9.40 30.71 -2.47
N ILE A 344 -9.08 29.59 -3.12
CA ILE A 344 -9.91 29.00 -4.17
C ILE A 344 -10.40 27.62 -3.77
N ARG A 345 -11.54 27.23 -4.32
CA ARG A 345 -12.15 25.92 -4.18
C ARG A 345 -12.51 25.39 -5.55
N ILE A 346 -12.19 24.13 -5.81
CA ILE A 346 -12.35 23.51 -7.12
C ILE A 346 -13.21 22.25 -6.97
N PRO A 347 -14.55 22.32 -7.19
CA PRO A 347 -15.42 21.16 -7.18
C PRO A 347 -14.90 20.06 -8.10
N THR A 348 -14.61 18.89 -7.54
CA THR A 348 -13.94 17.75 -8.17
C THR A 348 -14.75 16.49 -8.01
N GLN A 349 -15.11 15.87 -9.14
CA GLN A 349 -15.81 14.59 -9.13
C GLN A 349 -14.94 13.51 -8.47
N SER A 350 -15.56 12.68 -7.64
CA SER A 350 -14.90 11.52 -7.08
C SER A 350 -14.59 10.50 -8.17
N ALA A 351 -13.32 10.06 -8.24
CA ALA A 351 -12.91 9.00 -9.15
C ALA A 351 -13.55 7.62 -8.84
N HIS A 352 -14.26 7.50 -7.72
CA HIS A 352 -14.92 6.26 -7.29
C HIS A 352 -16.45 6.37 -7.30
N SER A 353 -17.02 7.54 -7.59
CA SER A 353 -18.46 7.73 -7.56
C SER A 353 -18.88 8.92 -8.39
N ASN A 354 -19.82 8.70 -9.31
CA ASN A 354 -20.45 9.75 -10.11
C ASN A 354 -21.42 10.62 -9.30
N ARG A 355 -21.71 10.27 -8.04
CA ARG A 355 -22.64 11.00 -7.17
C ARG A 355 -21.94 11.90 -6.16
N VAL A 356 -20.63 11.78 -6.02
CA VAL A 356 -19.88 12.46 -4.96
C VAL A 356 -18.94 13.46 -5.59
N THR A 357 -19.16 14.73 -5.27
CA THR A 357 -18.26 15.83 -5.62
C THR A 357 -17.56 16.30 -4.36
N TYR A 358 -16.24 16.32 -4.40
CA TYR A 358 -15.39 16.86 -3.36
C TYR A 358 -14.98 18.29 -3.67
N HIS A 359 -14.57 19.03 -2.66
CA HIS A 359 -14.25 20.45 -2.74
C HIS A 359 -12.83 20.75 -2.25
N PRO A 360 -11.77 20.27 -2.95
CA PRO A 360 -10.41 20.72 -2.74
C PRO A 360 -10.35 22.25 -2.68
N THR A 361 -9.78 22.76 -1.60
CA THR A 361 -9.63 24.18 -1.30
C THR A 361 -8.14 24.45 -1.11
N ILE A 362 -7.62 25.45 -1.82
CA ILE A 362 -6.20 25.78 -1.89
C ILE A 362 -6.04 27.24 -1.51
N HIS A 363 -5.10 27.52 -0.61
CA HIS A 363 -4.65 28.86 -0.27
C HIS A 363 -3.26 29.07 -0.84
N PHE A 364 -3.04 30.20 -1.52
CA PHE A 364 -1.80 30.43 -2.28
C PHE A 364 -1.35 31.89 -2.24
N THR A 365 -0.13 32.13 -2.69
CA THR A 365 0.39 33.42 -3.14
C THR A 365 0.81 33.27 -4.61
N ASP A 366 1.19 34.38 -5.23
CA ASP A 366 1.83 34.41 -6.55
C ASP A 366 3.08 33.52 -6.65
N GLN A 367 3.73 33.26 -5.52
CA GLN A 367 4.98 32.47 -5.45
C GLN A 367 4.78 31.02 -5.00
N ALA A 368 3.77 30.70 -4.18
CA ALA A 368 3.68 29.38 -3.56
C ALA A 368 2.27 28.95 -3.14
N ILE A 369 2.08 27.64 -3.04
CA ILE A 369 0.91 27.05 -2.37
C ILE A 369 1.18 27.06 -0.86
N LEU A 370 0.34 27.79 -0.11
CA LEU A 370 0.46 27.91 1.36
C LEU A 370 -0.17 26.73 2.10
N GLY A 371 -1.11 26.03 1.47
CA GLY A 371 -1.74 24.85 2.02
C GLY A 371 -3.03 24.47 1.31
N TRP A 372 -3.56 23.30 1.64
CA TRP A 372 -4.80 22.79 1.09
C TRP A 372 -5.63 22.00 2.10
N TRP A 373 -6.91 21.85 1.78
CA TRP A 373 -7.83 20.97 2.47
C TRP A 373 -8.88 20.45 1.49
N CYS A 374 -9.37 19.23 1.70
CA CYS A 374 -10.47 18.67 0.93
C CYS A 374 -11.51 18.06 1.89
N ASP A 375 -12.77 18.02 1.49
CA ASP A 375 -13.87 17.41 2.26
C ASP A 375 -13.96 15.88 2.07
N CYS A 376 -13.04 15.27 1.32
CA CYS A 376 -12.93 13.81 1.23
C CYS A 376 -12.40 13.22 2.55
N PHE A 377 -12.59 11.91 2.76
CA PHE A 377 -12.29 11.28 4.05
C PHE A 377 -10.82 11.39 4.51
N THR A 378 -9.87 11.60 3.61
CA THR A 378 -8.43 11.84 3.87
C THR A 378 -8.00 13.30 3.65
N GLY A 379 -8.93 14.20 3.35
CA GLY A 379 -8.64 15.53 2.84
C GLY A 379 -8.02 16.51 3.84
N ALA A 380 -7.91 16.12 5.11
CA ALA A 380 -7.23 16.89 6.15
C ALA A 380 -5.70 16.77 6.15
N ARG A 381 -5.14 15.80 5.42
CA ARG A 381 -3.68 15.52 5.41
C ARG A 381 -2.84 16.55 4.66
N PHE A 382 -1.56 16.57 5.00
CA PHE A 382 -0.49 17.34 4.34
C PHE A 382 0.47 16.48 3.53
N LEU A 383 0.55 15.21 3.87
CA LEU A 383 1.39 14.26 3.19
C LEU A 383 0.61 13.74 1.98
N GLY A 384 1.10 14.04 0.77
CA GLY A 384 0.30 13.99 -0.47
C GLY A 384 -0.69 12.83 -0.60
N CYS A 385 -1.93 13.14 -1.00
CA CYS A 385 -2.65 12.49 -2.12
C CYS A 385 -2.69 10.95 -2.32
#